data_AF-A0A5M9HDB8-F1
#
_entry.id   AF-A0A5M9HDB8-F1
#
_cell.length_a   1.000
_cell.length_b   1.000
_cell.length_c   1.000
_cell.angle_alpha   90.00
_cell.angle_beta   90.00
_cell.angle_gamma   90.00
#
_symmetry.space_group_name_H-M   'P 1'
#
loop_
_entity.id
_entity.type
_entity.pdbx_description
1 polymer ?
#
loop_
_entity_poly.entity_id
_entity_poly.type
_entity_poly.pdbx_seq_one_letter_code
_entity_poly.pdbx_strand_id
1 'polypeptide(L)'
;MKKLLLLLLITTVYLSVSSCKKDLPGNSAVQETEDKAAPDGFDYSTTKKVEVNVRLLTRTEQPVKGVLVSIYSPASLTEGTELARVLSDDNGYVKLLL
;
A
#
# COMPACT_ATOMS: atom_id res chain seq x y z
N MET A 1 -25.10 58.98 5.88
CA MET A 1 -24.16 57.87 5.60
C MET A 1 -23.60 57.20 6.86
N LYS A 2 -23.27 57.94 7.94
CA LYS A 2 -22.76 57.35 9.21
C LYS A 2 -23.69 56.32 9.88
N LYS A 3 -25.02 56.52 9.81
CA LYS A 3 -26.02 55.58 10.35
C LYS A 3 -26.11 54.26 9.55
N LEU A 4 -25.83 54.30 8.25
CA LEU A 4 -25.79 53.11 7.39
C LEU A 4 -24.55 52.26 7.68
N LEU A 5 -23.41 52.94 7.91
CA LEU A 5 -22.15 52.29 8.26
C LEU A 5 -22.22 51.63 9.64
N LEU A 6 -22.92 52.27 10.60
CA LEU A 6 -23.15 51.69 11.92
C LEU A 6 -24.05 50.45 11.86
N LEU A 7 -25.10 50.46 11.01
CA LEU A 7 -25.98 49.31 10.81
C LEU A 7 -25.20 48.11 10.21
N LEU A 8 -24.32 48.38 9.25
CA LEU A 8 -23.52 47.35 8.57
C LEU A 8 -22.43 46.74 9.48
N LEU A 9 -21.94 47.52 10.45
CA LEU A 9 -21.03 47.02 11.48
C LEU A 9 -21.74 46.08 12.46
N ILE A 10 -22.97 46.41 12.86
CA ILE A 10 -23.74 45.60 13.81
C ILE A 10 -24.15 44.26 13.20
N THR A 11 -24.54 44.25 11.91
CA THR A 11 -24.93 43.00 11.23
C THR A 11 -23.76 42.06 11.00
N THR A 12 -22.56 42.57 10.71
CA THR A 12 -21.36 41.75 10.54
C THR A 12 -20.89 41.11 11.85
N VAL A 13 -21.02 41.81 12.98
CA VAL A 13 -20.73 41.24 14.32
C VAL A 13 -21.76 40.18 14.73
N TYR A 14 -23.04 40.36 14.38
CA TYR A 14 -24.07 39.34 14.67
C TYR A 14 -23.89 38.07 13.84
N LEU A 15 -23.42 38.19 12.60
CA LEU A 15 -23.14 37.05 11.72
C LEU A 15 -21.90 36.25 12.14
N SER A 16 -20.91 36.88 12.78
CA SER A 16 -19.69 36.18 13.22
C SER A 16 -19.91 35.33 14.48
N VAL A 17 -20.83 35.71 15.38
CA VAL A 17 -21.17 34.91 16.58
C VAL A 17 -22.15 33.76 16.30
N SER A 18 -22.85 33.79 15.16
CA SER A 18 -23.66 32.65 14.67
C SER A 18 -22.85 31.67 13.80
N SER A 19 -21.53 31.85 13.70
CA SER A 19 -20.65 30.84 13.11
C SER A 19 -20.67 29.60 13.98
N CYS A 20 -21.48 28.64 13.53
CA CYS A 20 -21.59 27.25 13.95
C CYS A 20 -20.68 26.87 15.12
N LYS A 21 -21.25 26.79 16.33
CA LYS A 21 -20.72 25.85 17.30
C LYS A 21 -20.73 24.50 16.62
N LYS A 22 -19.55 24.02 16.24
CA LYS A 22 -19.36 22.60 15.98
C LYS A 22 -19.59 21.95 17.33
N ASP A 23 -20.72 21.26 17.49
CA ASP A 23 -20.91 20.37 18.62
C ASP A 23 -19.70 19.43 18.62
N LEU A 24 -18.79 19.63 19.57
CA LEU A 24 -17.83 18.60 19.91
C LEU A 24 -18.69 17.44 20.40
N PRO A 25 -18.67 16.27 19.75
CA PRO A 25 -19.38 15.11 20.27
C PRO A 25 -18.83 14.89 21.66
N GLY A 26 -19.64 15.21 22.68
CA GLY A 26 -19.26 15.09 24.06
C GLY A 26 -18.90 13.63 24.29
N ASN A 27 -17.64 13.37 24.66
CA ASN A 27 -17.09 12.12 25.18
C ASN A 27 -17.91 10.87 24.83
N SER A 28 -18.21 10.68 23.55
CA SER A 28 -18.63 9.41 23.03
C SER A 28 -17.32 8.70 22.85
N ALA A 29 -17.08 7.67 23.66
CA ALA A 29 -15.98 6.75 23.47
C ALA A 29 -15.79 6.60 21.96
N VAL A 30 -14.59 6.91 21.48
CA VAL A 30 -14.21 6.59 20.11
C VAL A 30 -14.43 5.09 20.01
N GLN A 31 -15.60 4.67 19.53
CA GLN A 31 -15.70 3.40 18.87
C GLN A 31 -14.75 3.60 17.71
N GLU A 32 -13.59 2.97 17.81
CA GLU A 32 -12.77 2.65 16.67
C GLU A 32 -13.72 1.88 15.73
N THR A 33 -14.49 2.61 14.91
CA THR A 33 -14.76 2.15 13.56
C THR A 33 -13.37 2.06 12.95
N GLU A 34 -12.73 0.91 13.15
CA GLU A 34 -11.74 0.41 12.21
C GLU A 34 -12.35 0.72 10.85
N ASP A 35 -11.70 1.58 10.08
CA ASP A 35 -12.07 1.85 8.70
C ASP A 35 -11.99 0.52 7.96
N LYS A 36 -13.09 -0.24 8.00
CA LYS A 36 -13.18 -1.55 7.41
C LYS A 36 -13.07 -1.35 5.91
N ALA A 37 -11.94 -1.78 5.35
CA ALA A 37 -11.70 -1.73 3.91
C ALA A 37 -12.76 -2.51 3.10
N ALA A 38 -13.50 -3.42 3.76
CA ALA A 38 -14.57 -4.25 3.19
C ALA A 38 -15.79 -4.40 4.13
N PRO A 39 -16.99 -4.60 3.56
CA PRO A 39 -18.18 -5.04 4.31
C PRO A 39 -18.04 -6.44 4.93
N ASP A 40 -18.90 -6.73 5.90
CA ASP A 40 -18.99 -8.06 6.51
C ASP A 40 -19.41 -9.11 5.47
N GLY A 41 -18.67 -10.22 5.43
CA GLY A 41 -18.90 -11.29 4.45
C GLY A 41 -18.22 -11.09 3.09
N PHE A 42 -17.43 -10.02 2.91
CA PHE A 42 -16.60 -9.84 1.71
C PHE A 42 -15.32 -10.67 1.80
N ASP A 43 -15.07 -11.52 0.80
CA ASP A 43 -13.84 -12.30 0.67
C ASP A 43 -12.93 -11.71 -0.43
N TYR A 44 -11.71 -11.30 -0.06
CA TYR A 44 -10.72 -10.80 -1.01
C TYR A 44 -9.93 -11.96 -1.61
N SER A 45 -10.34 -12.44 -2.78
CA SER A 45 -9.48 -13.33 -3.59
C SER A 45 -8.54 -12.49 -4.45
N THR A 46 -7.30 -12.30 -4.00
CA THR A 46 -6.26 -11.65 -4.81
C THR A 46 -5.34 -12.68 -5.44
N THR A 47 -4.96 -12.46 -6.70
CA THR A 47 -3.92 -13.22 -7.37
C THR A 47 -2.72 -12.31 -7.58
N LYS A 48 -1.53 -12.76 -7.19
CA LYS A 48 -0.26 -12.10 -7.51
C LYS A 48 0.46 -12.94 -8.54
N LYS A 49 1.00 -12.30 -9.57
CA LYS A 49 1.89 -12.90 -10.56
C LYS A 49 3.23 -12.20 -10.47
N VAL A 50 4.30 -12.95 -10.30
CA VAL A 50 5.66 -12.41 -10.17
C VAL A 50 6.53 -13.03 -11.25
N GLU A 51 7.03 -12.20 -12.17
CA GLU A 51 8.02 -12.62 -13.14
C GLU A 51 9.42 -12.49 -12.53
N VAL A 52 10.17 -13.59 -12.52
CA VAL A 52 11.54 -13.65 -12.04
C VAL A 52 12.45 -13.86 -13.24
N ASN A 53 13.39 -12.93 -13.44
CA ASN A 53 14.39 -12.99 -14.50
C ASN A 53 15.78 -12.70 -13.92
N VAL A 54 16.56 -13.75 -13.71
CA VAL A 54 17.90 -13.70 -13.13
C VAL A 54 18.92 -14.16 -14.16
N ARG A 55 20.07 -13.48 -14.24
CA ARG A 55 21.19 -13.89 -15.10
C ARG A 55 22.39 -14.26 -14.24
N LEU A 56 22.87 -15.48 -14.40
CA LEU A 56 24.07 -16.00 -13.76
C LEU A 56 25.30 -15.65 -14.60
N LEU A 57 26.23 -14.92 -13.99
CA LEU A 57 27.49 -14.50 -14.61
C LEU A 57 28.67 -14.93 -13.75
N THR A 58 29.81 -15.25 -14.39
CA THR A 58 31.10 -15.38 -13.70
C THR A 58 31.64 -14.01 -13.28
N ARG A 59 32.74 -13.99 -12.52
CA ARG A 59 33.46 -12.75 -12.19
C ARG A 59 34.02 -12.00 -13.41
N THR A 60 34.13 -12.67 -14.56
CA THR A 60 34.56 -12.10 -15.85
C THR A 60 33.37 -11.86 -16.78
N GLU A 61 32.16 -11.74 -16.21
CA GLU A 61 30.92 -11.41 -16.90
C GLU A 61 30.48 -12.44 -17.96
N GLN A 62 31.00 -13.67 -17.89
CA GLN A 62 30.60 -14.73 -18.81
C GLN A 62 29.34 -15.45 -18.31
N PRO A 63 28.38 -15.79 -19.18
CA PRO A 63 27.20 -16.55 -18.82
C PRO A 63 27.52 -17.91 -18.19
N VAL A 64 26.75 -18.31 -17.18
CA VAL A 64 26.87 -19.65 -16.56
C VAL A 64 25.69 -20.52 -16.97
N LYS A 65 25.93 -21.46 -17.88
CA LYS A 65 24.94 -22.40 -18.45
C LYS A 65 24.76 -23.65 -17.59
N GLY A 66 23.53 -24.17 -17.53
CA GLY A 66 23.22 -25.50 -17.00
C GLY A 66 23.32 -25.63 -15.48
N VAL A 67 23.28 -24.51 -14.75
CA VAL A 67 23.31 -24.51 -13.28
C VAL A 67 21.89 -24.70 -12.77
N LEU A 68 21.72 -25.66 -11.85
CA LEU A 68 20.45 -25.89 -11.17
C LEU A 68 20.25 -24.84 -10.08
N VAL A 69 19.22 -24.01 -10.24
CA VAL A 69 18.87 -22.95 -9.29
C VAL A 69 17.57 -23.31 -8.61
N SER A 70 17.56 -23.27 -7.28
CA SER A 70 16.34 -23.39 -6.46
C SER A 70 15.98 -22.01 -5.91
N ILE A 71 14.71 -21.63 -6.01
CA ILE A 71 14.17 -20.35 -5.55
C ILE A 71 13.23 -20.64 -4.38
N TYR A 72 13.41 -19.93 -3.27
CA TYR A 72 12.68 -20.15 -2.02
C TYR A 72 11.87 -18.91 -1.63
N SER A 73 10.76 -19.13 -0.92
CA SER A 73 9.95 -18.05 -0.35
C SER A 73 10.74 -17.27 0.72
N PRO A 74 10.74 -15.93 0.68
CA PRO A 74 11.45 -15.10 1.65
C PRO A 74 10.72 -14.97 2.99
N ALA A 75 9.58 -15.67 3.18
CA ALA A 75 8.79 -15.60 4.41
C ALA A 75 9.48 -16.24 5.64
N SER A 76 10.61 -16.94 5.44
CA SER A 76 11.43 -17.51 6.51
C SER A 76 12.87 -17.00 6.43
N LEU A 77 13.53 -16.92 7.59
CA LEU A 77 14.97 -16.63 7.71
C LEU A 77 15.85 -17.88 7.49
N THR A 78 15.24 -19.07 7.48
CA THR A 78 15.85 -20.35 7.06
C THR A 78 15.40 -20.70 5.65
N GLU A 79 15.88 -21.82 5.08
CA GLU A 79 15.33 -22.35 3.81
C GLU A 79 13.80 -22.50 3.94
N GLY A 80 13.07 -21.58 3.30
CA GLY A 80 11.61 -21.56 3.28
C GLY A 80 11.03 -22.61 2.33
N THR A 81 9.78 -22.44 1.92
CA THR A 81 9.19 -23.30 0.88
C THR A 81 9.87 -23.06 -0.47
N GLU A 82 10.32 -24.13 -1.12
CA GLU A 82 10.83 -24.08 -2.51
C GLU A 82 9.68 -23.72 -3.46
N LEU A 83 9.85 -22.63 -4.20
CA LEU A 83 8.88 -22.13 -5.16
C LEU A 83 9.14 -22.69 -6.56
N ALA A 84 10.41 -22.86 -6.91
CA ALA A 84 10.81 -23.38 -8.21
C ALA A 84 12.23 -23.94 -8.19
N ARG A 85 12.51 -24.87 -9.11
CA ARG A 85 13.85 -25.39 -9.40
C ARG A 85 14.04 -25.52 -10.90
N VAL A 86 14.99 -24.76 -11.45
CA VAL A 86 15.15 -24.55 -12.90
C VAL A 86 16.62 -24.49 -13.27
N LEU A 87 16.98 -25.01 -14.44
CA LEU A 87 18.34 -24.89 -14.99
C LEU A 87 18.52 -23.54 -15.70
N SER A 88 19.70 -22.93 -15.55
CA SER A 88 20.06 -21.76 -16.35
C SER A 88 20.26 -22.12 -17.82
N ASP A 89 19.78 -21.25 -18.71
CA ASP A 89 19.91 -21.41 -20.16
C ASP A 89 21.34 -21.12 -20.67
N ASP A 90 21.53 -21.22 -21.98
CA ASP A 90 22.80 -20.99 -22.66
C ASP A 90 23.36 -19.56 -22.47
N ASN A 91 22.49 -18.60 -22.15
CA ASN A 91 22.83 -17.22 -21.88
C ASN A 91 22.89 -16.90 -20.38
N GLY A 92 22.81 -17.93 -19.54
CA GLY A 92 22.86 -17.88 -18.09
C GLY A 92 21.56 -17.42 -17.44
N TYR A 93 20.44 -17.35 -18.16
CA TYR A 93 19.19 -16.88 -17.60
C TYR A 93 18.40 -17.98 -16.89
N VAL A 94 17.73 -17.60 -15.81
CA VAL A 94 16.64 -18.31 -15.15
C VAL A 94 15.41 -17.40 -15.22
N LYS A 95 14.40 -17.83 -16.00
CA LYS A 95 13.16 -17.08 -16.23
C LYS A 95 11.96 -17.93 -15.81
N LEU A 96 11.10 -17.38 -14.97
CA LEU A 96 9.89 -18.06 -14.53
C LEU A 96 8.81 -17.09 -14.06
N LEU A 97 7.58 -17.59 -14.00
CA LEU A 97 6.41 -16.88 -13.48
C LEU A 97 5.91 -17.63 -12.25
N LEU A 98 5.85 -16.94 -11.10
CA LEU A 98 5.30 -17.42 -9.83
C LEU A 98 3.90 -16.84 -9.60
#